data_AF-U1PPD7-F1
#
_entry.id   AF-U1PPD7-F1
#
_cell.length_a   1.000
_cell.length_b   1.000
_cell.length_c   1.000
_cell.angle_alpha   90.00
_cell.angle_beta   90.00
_cell.angle_gamma   90.00
#
_symmetry.space_group_name_H-M   'P 1'
#
loop_
_entity.id
_entity.type
_entity.pdbx_description
1 polymer ?
#
loop_
_entity_poly.entity_id
_entity_poly.type
_entity_poly.pdbx_seq_one_letter_code
_entity_poly.pdbx_strand_id
1 'polypeptide(L)'
;MSSFSSGANQPSDIPDEIAYTEDEVQFDLTAYSRFIEVVAGVKVADDLSARQHYRIRNRIEAFIHDARRYDIWTSELLKVYPNVDSLSEVTALARALRQHEQYHTP
;
A
#
# COMPACT_ATOMS: atom_id res chain seq x y z
N MET A 1 -37.75 -48.83 15.31
CA MET A 1 -38.14 -47.94 16.42
C MET A 1 -37.39 -46.63 16.24
N SER A 2 -38.14 -45.54 16.26
CA SER A 2 -37.69 -44.15 16.16
C SER A 2 -36.75 -43.76 17.31
N SER A 3 -35.80 -42.85 17.06
CA SER A 3 -35.95 -41.45 17.51
C SER A 3 -34.73 -40.60 17.16
N PHE A 4 -35.07 -39.34 16.85
CA PHE A 4 -34.24 -38.23 16.42
C PHE A 4 -33.63 -37.44 17.59
N SER A 5 -32.56 -36.70 17.30
CA SER A 5 -32.40 -35.23 17.51
C SER A 5 -30.91 -34.92 17.71
N SER A 6 -30.24 -34.24 16.76
CA SER A 6 -30.31 -32.80 16.44
C SER A 6 -29.62 -31.90 17.46
N GLY A 7 -28.44 -31.43 17.08
CA GLY A 7 -27.77 -30.23 17.56
C GLY A 7 -26.77 -29.84 16.46
N ALA A 8 -27.20 -29.08 15.44
CA ALA A 8 -27.27 -27.63 15.40
C ALA A 8 -25.88 -26.95 15.32
N ASN A 9 -25.63 -26.39 14.13
CA ASN A 9 -24.94 -25.12 13.88
C ASN A 9 -23.45 -25.03 14.27
N GLN A 10 -22.55 -25.07 13.29
CA GLN A 10 -22.20 -23.89 12.50
C GLN A 10 -21.26 -24.29 11.35
N PRO A 11 -21.40 -23.65 10.17
CA PRO A 11 -20.33 -23.66 9.19
C PRO A 11 -19.13 -22.98 9.86
N SER A 12 -17.97 -23.60 9.86
CA SER A 12 -16.73 -22.84 9.94
C SER A 12 -16.61 -22.11 8.60
N ASP A 13 -17.38 -21.04 8.49
CA ASP A 13 -17.07 -19.86 7.70
C ASP A 13 -15.63 -19.51 8.05
N ILE A 14 -14.73 -19.91 7.16
CA ILE A 14 -13.51 -19.15 6.94
C ILE A 14 -13.94 -18.17 5.86
N PRO A 15 -14.39 -16.94 6.21
CA PRO A 15 -14.50 -15.93 5.19
C PRO A 15 -13.08 -15.50 4.84
N ASP A 16 -12.92 -15.25 3.56
CA ASP A 16 -11.76 -14.65 2.93
C ASP A 16 -10.58 -15.61 2.78
N GLU A 17 -10.80 -16.61 1.91
CA GLU A 17 -10.06 -16.59 0.65
C GLU A 17 -10.00 -15.13 0.19
N ILE A 18 -8.96 -14.40 0.64
CA ILE A 18 -8.56 -13.16 0.02
C ILE A 18 -8.24 -13.62 -1.39
N ALA A 19 -9.25 -13.56 -2.25
CA ALA A 19 -9.06 -13.38 -3.66
C ALA A 19 -8.12 -12.18 -3.71
N TYR A 20 -6.82 -12.49 -3.79
CA TYR A 20 -5.89 -11.61 -4.45
C TYR A 20 -6.42 -11.59 -5.88
N THR A 21 -7.45 -10.78 -6.11
CA THR A 21 -7.61 -10.23 -7.43
C THR A 21 -6.26 -9.54 -7.62
N GLU A 22 -5.44 -10.13 -8.49
CA GLU A 22 -4.40 -9.41 -9.21
C GLU A 22 -5.08 -8.34 -10.08
N ASP A 23 -5.95 -7.53 -9.46
CA ASP A 23 -6.22 -6.20 -9.93
C ASP A 23 -4.87 -5.53 -9.75
N GLU A 24 -4.14 -5.44 -10.85
CA GLU A 24 -3.10 -4.47 -11.06
C GLU A 24 -3.68 -3.15 -10.54
N VAL A 25 -3.41 -2.82 -9.28
CA VAL A 25 -3.90 -1.60 -8.68
C VAL A 25 -3.16 -0.52 -9.45
N GLN A 26 -3.81 0.02 -10.48
CA GLN A 26 -3.32 1.16 -11.22
C GLN A 26 -3.25 2.31 -10.23
N PHE A 27 -2.08 2.44 -9.63
CA PHE A 27 -1.81 3.40 -8.58
C PHE A 27 -1.41 4.70 -9.26
N ASP A 28 -2.31 5.68 -9.28
CA ASP A 28 -2.04 6.97 -9.90
C ASP A 28 -1.01 7.75 -9.06
N LEU A 29 0.25 7.74 -9.49
CA LEU A 29 1.33 8.49 -8.85
C LEU A 29 1.08 10.01 -8.87
N THR A 30 0.25 10.50 -9.80
CA THR A 30 -0.08 11.92 -9.92
C THR A 30 -0.87 12.40 -8.72
N ALA A 31 -1.79 11.57 -8.20
CA ALA A 31 -2.51 11.84 -6.96
C ALA A 31 -1.54 12.06 -5.78
N TYR A 32 -0.41 11.35 -5.77
CA TYR A 32 0.62 11.41 -4.73
C TYR A 32 1.78 12.35 -5.06
N SER A 33 1.72 13.08 -6.17
CA SER A 33 2.83 13.86 -6.73
C SER A 33 3.54 14.75 -5.71
N ARG A 34 2.79 15.53 -4.92
CA ARG A 34 3.40 16.44 -3.93
C ARG A 34 4.17 15.70 -2.84
N PHE A 35 3.57 14.67 -2.25
CA PHE A 35 4.22 13.80 -1.27
C PHE A 35 5.47 13.13 -1.86
N ILE A 36 5.37 12.54 -3.04
CA ILE A 36 6.47 11.86 -3.72
C ILE A 36 7.62 12.83 -4.02
N GLU A 37 7.32 14.02 -4.53
CA GLU A 37 8.33 15.03 -4.84
C GLU A 37 9.10 15.46 -3.59
N VAL A 38 8.42 15.65 -2.46
CA VAL A 38 9.05 16.04 -1.20
C VAL A 38 9.87 14.88 -0.61
N VAL A 39 9.33 13.67 -0.56
CA VAL A 39 9.96 12.52 0.11
C VAL A 39 11.06 11.89 -0.76
N ALA A 40 10.83 11.74 -2.05
CA ALA A 40 11.76 11.07 -2.97
C ALA A 40 12.70 12.03 -3.70
N GLY A 41 12.37 13.33 -3.76
CA GLY A 41 13.09 14.30 -4.56
C GLY A 41 13.02 13.99 -6.06
N VAL A 42 11.91 13.40 -6.51
CA VAL A 42 11.66 13.01 -7.91
C VAL A 42 10.41 13.72 -8.37
N LYS A 43 10.52 14.49 -9.46
CA LYS A 43 9.36 15.08 -10.14
C LYS A 43 8.50 13.98 -10.73
N VAL A 44 7.23 13.93 -10.36
CA VAL A 44 6.29 12.95 -10.92
C VAL A 44 5.89 13.40 -12.33
N ALA A 45 5.91 12.46 -13.27
CA ALA A 45 5.55 12.63 -14.66
C ALA A 45 4.93 11.32 -15.17
N ASP A 46 4.24 11.35 -16.30
CA ASP A 46 3.55 10.18 -16.85
C ASP A 46 4.53 9.10 -17.37
N ASP A 47 5.77 9.49 -17.67
CA ASP A 47 6.80 8.66 -18.32
C ASP A 47 8.01 8.36 -17.42
N LEU A 48 7.77 8.07 -16.14
CA LEU A 48 8.84 7.72 -15.20
C LEU A 48 9.58 6.45 -15.65
N SER A 49 10.91 6.56 -15.72
CA SER A 49 11.77 5.40 -15.96
C SER A 49 11.70 4.39 -14.80
N ALA A 50 12.00 3.12 -15.06
CA ALA A 50 12.10 2.08 -14.02
C ALA A 50 13.04 2.48 -12.86
N ARG A 51 14.13 3.19 -13.18
CA ARG A 51 15.07 3.73 -12.18
C ARG A 51 14.41 4.78 -11.27
N GLN A 52 13.51 5.61 -11.81
CA GLN A 52 12.77 6.58 -11.02
C GLN A 52 11.72 5.90 -10.14
N HIS A 53 10.98 4.92 -10.66
CA HIS A 53 10.08 4.10 -9.84
C HIS A 53 10.80 3.45 -8.65
N TYR A 54 11.95 2.81 -8.91
CA TYR A 54 12.81 2.24 -7.88
C TYR A 54 13.25 3.26 -6.83
N ARG A 55 13.67 4.45 -7.28
CA ARG A 55 14.08 5.52 -6.38
C ARG A 55 12.91 6.02 -5.51
N ILE A 56 11.73 6.20 -6.10
CA ILE A 56 10.52 6.63 -5.38
C ILE A 56 10.19 5.60 -4.30
N ARG A 57 10.10 4.30 -4.67
CA ARG A 57 9.83 3.22 -3.72
C ARG A 57 10.82 3.23 -2.55
N ASN A 58 12.11 3.18 -2.84
CA ASN A 58 13.14 3.12 -1.79
C ASN A 58 13.06 4.31 -0.83
N ARG A 59 12.73 5.50 -1.33
CA ARG A 59 12.63 6.71 -0.50
C ARG A 59 11.38 6.71 0.36
N ILE A 60 10.25 6.25 -0.16
CA ILE A 60 9.02 6.09 0.63
C ILE A 60 9.20 5.01 1.69
N GLU A 61 9.81 3.87 1.35
CA GLU A 61 10.10 2.81 2.32
C GLU A 61 11.04 3.29 3.44
N ALA A 62 12.09 4.05 3.08
CA ALA A 62 12.99 4.68 4.05
C ALA A 62 12.25 5.68 4.94
N PHE A 63 11.37 6.51 4.38
CA PHE A 63 10.53 7.44 5.14
C PHE A 63 9.66 6.72 6.16
N ILE A 64 8.96 5.65 5.76
CA ILE A 64 8.15 4.83 6.67
C ILE A 64 9.03 4.21 7.77
N HIS A 65 10.17 3.64 7.38
CA HIS A 65 11.10 2.99 8.32
C HIS A 65 11.62 3.98 9.36
N ASP A 66 12.12 5.13 8.94
CA ASP A 66 12.70 6.14 9.83
C ASP A 66 11.61 6.76 10.73
N ALA A 67 10.43 7.04 10.19
CA ALA A 67 9.33 7.57 10.99
C ALA A 67 8.88 6.60 12.08
N ARG A 68 8.85 5.28 11.79
CA ARG A 68 8.59 4.26 12.81
C ARG A 68 9.73 4.13 13.81
N ARG A 69 10.98 4.16 13.33
CA ARG A 69 12.17 4.05 14.18
C ARG A 69 12.26 5.16 15.22
N TYR A 70 11.84 6.37 14.86
CA TYR A 70 11.86 7.54 15.75
C TYR A 70 10.51 7.81 16.45
N ASP A 71 9.54 6.89 16.34
CA ASP A 71 8.21 7.01 16.95
C ASP A 71 7.44 8.28 16.55
N ILE A 72 7.62 8.73 15.30
CA ILE A 72 6.92 9.87 14.70
C ILE A 72 5.89 9.44 13.65
N TRP A 73 5.60 8.14 13.55
CA TRP A 73 4.62 7.57 12.63
C TRP A 73 3.19 7.77 13.15
N THR A 74 2.77 9.04 13.25
CA THR A 74 1.43 9.45 13.69
C THR A 74 0.73 10.26 12.60
N SER A 75 -0.59 10.47 12.71
CA SER A 75 -1.35 11.21 11.70
C SER A 75 -0.88 12.66 11.54
N GLU A 76 -0.27 13.25 12.57
CA GLU A 76 0.34 14.58 12.54
C GLU A 76 1.45 14.70 11.48
N LEU A 77 2.21 13.62 11.23
CA LEU A 77 3.28 13.59 10.23
C LEU A 77 2.76 13.92 8.83
N LEU A 78 1.49 13.60 8.56
CA LEU A 78 0.88 13.78 7.25
C LEU A 78 0.22 15.15 7.05
N LYS A 79 0.05 15.96 8.10
CA LYS A 79 -0.60 17.27 8.00
C LYS A 79 0.10 18.23 7.02
N VAL A 80 1.37 17.99 6.72
CA VAL A 80 2.16 18.77 5.75
C VAL A 80 2.02 18.28 4.30
N TYR A 81 1.35 17.13 4.08
CA TYR A 81 1.14 16.50 2.78
C TYR A 81 -0.36 16.46 2.48
N PRO A 82 -0.91 17.49 1.81
CA PRO A 82 -2.36 17.63 1.64
C PRO A 82 -2.98 16.58 0.70
N ASN A 83 -2.16 15.77 0.03
CA ASN A 83 -2.57 14.75 -0.92
C ASN A 83 -2.38 13.33 -0.37
N VAL A 84 -2.28 13.19 0.95
CA VAL A 84 -2.21 11.91 1.65
C VAL A 84 -3.12 12.00 2.88
N ASP A 85 -4.13 11.14 2.92
CA ASP A 85 -5.16 11.16 3.94
C ASP A 85 -4.78 10.31 5.16
N SER A 86 -3.95 9.29 4.97
CA SER A 86 -3.65 8.33 6.05
C SER A 86 -2.27 7.66 5.97
N LEU A 87 -1.78 7.20 7.12
CA LEU A 87 -0.55 6.40 7.20
C LEU A 87 -0.69 5.05 6.48
N SER A 88 -1.90 4.48 6.48
CA SER A 88 -2.24 3.27 5.71
C SER A 88 -2.07 3.48 4.21
N GLU A 89 -2.45 4.64 3.71
CA GLU A 89 -2.31 5.00 2.30
C GLU A 89 -0.85 5.10 1.86
N VAL A 90 0.03 5.72 2.68
CA VAL A 90 1.48 5.72 2.42
C VAL A 90 2.04 4.30 2.40
N THR A 91 1.56 3.43 3.28
CA THR A 91 1.96 2.03 3.32
C THR A 91 1.47 1.27 2.07
N ALA A 92 0.25 1.57 1.61
CA ALA A 92 -0.31 1.00 0.38
C ALA A 92 0.46 1.46 -0.86
N LEU A 93 0.83 2.75 -0.95
CA LEU A 93 1.67 3.29 -2.01
C LEU A 93 3.03 2.57 -2.10
N ALA A 94 3.70 2.34 -0.97
CA ALA A 94 4.95 1.60 -0.94
C ALA A 94 4.79 0.15 -1.45
N ARG A 95 3.68 -0.51 -1.12
CA ARG A 95 3.36 -1.87 -1.60
C ARG A 95 3.07 -1.89 -3.10
N ALA A 96 2.27 -0.95 -3.60
CA ALA A 96 1.94 -0.85 -5.02
C ALA A 96 3.20 -0.62 -5.88
N LEU A 97 4.09 0.27 -5.44
CA LEU A 97 5.37 0.49 -6.10
C LEU A 97 6.26 -0.77 -6.12
N ARG A 98 6.22 -1.57 -5.06
CA ARG A 98 6.95 -2.84 -5.00
C ARG A 98 6.38 -3.88 -5.95
N GLN A 99 5.06 -3.96 -6.08
CA GLN A 99 4.38 -4.84 -7.04
C GLN A 99 4.73 -4.44 -8.47
N HIS A 100 4.64 -3.15 -8.80
CA HIS A 100 5.01 -2.64 -10.14
C HIS A 100 6.43 -3.05 -10.56
N GLU A 101 7.41 -3.05 -9.65
CA GLU A 101 8.75 -3.54 -9.97
C GLU A 101 8.79 -5.04 -10.26
N GLN A 102 8.04 -5.85 -9.53
CA GLN A 102 8.00 -7.30 -9.74
C GLN A 102 7.45 -7.66 -11.13
N TYR A 103 6.49 -6.90 -11.64
CA TYR A 103 5.93 -7.10 -12.98
C TYR A 103 6.78 -6.50 -14.12
N HIS A 104 7.65 -5.54 -13.82
CA HIS A 104 8.52 -4.86 -14.80
C HIS A 104 10.01 -5.20 -14.69
N THR A 105 10.36 -6.27 -13.98
CA THR A 105 11.74 -6.81 -13.99
C THR A 105 11.93 -7.67 -15.25
N PRO A 106 12.92 -7.38 -16.13
CA PRO A 106 13.25 -8.23 -17.28
C PRO A 106 13.87 -9.57 -16.86
#